data_AF-A0A3A8TFQ3-F1
#
_entry.id   AF-A0A3A8TFQ3-F1
#
_cell.length_a   1.000
_cell.length_b   1.000
_cell.length_c   1.000
_cell.angle_alpha   90.00
_cell.angle_beta   90.00
_cell.angle_gamma   90.00
#
_symmetry.space_group_name_H-M   'P 1'
#
loop_
_entity.id
_entity.type
_entity.pdbx_description
1 polymer ?
#
loop_
_entity_poly.entity_id
_entity_poly.type
_entity_poly.pdbx_seq_one_letter_code
_entity_poly.pdbx_strand_id
1 'polypeptide(L)'
;MARDRWDNIRDGFRGRWAERFGAWPTDANGKPYQGHHIRDLSHGGNPTDWDNIIPFPKDIHQTLNGLYAQCYANQPPWTGVGSSYPYGE
;
A
#
# COMPACT_ATOMS: atom_id res chain seq x y z
N MET A 1 15.91 -7.78 3.08
CA MET A 1 14.54 -8.22 2.66
C MET A 1 13.88 -7.12 1.82
N ALA A 2 12.73 -7.38 1.17
CA ALA A 2 12.03 -6.39 0.33
C ALA A 2 11.62 -5.12 1.08
N ARG A 3 11.31 -5.24 2.39
CA ARG A 3 11.07 -4.12 3.30
C ARG A 3 12.27 -3.18 3.41
N ASP A 4 13.45 -3.71 3.73
CA ASP A 4 14.68 -2.91 3.86
C ASP A 4 15.00 -2.18 2.55
N ARG A 5 14.77 -2.86 1.41
CA ARG A 5 14.93 -2.24 0.09
C ARG A 5 14.00 -1.05 -0.08
N TRP A 6 12.73 -1.18 0.29
CA TRP A 6 11.77 -0.07 0.26
C TRP A 6 12.22 1.09 1.16
N ASP A 7 12.61 0.80 2.40
CA ASP A 7 13.02 1.84 3.35
C ASP A 7 14.23 2.65 2.86
N ASN A 8 15.14 2.00 2.13
CA ASN A 8 16.31 2.65 1.54
C ASN A 8 16.02 3.51 0.29
N ILE A 9 14.91 3.28 -0.41
CA ILE A 9 14.64 3.91 -1.72
C ILE A 9 13.40 4.81 -1.74
N ARG A 10 12.54 4.73 -0.71
CA ARG A 10 11.22 5.38 -0.71
C ARG A 10 11.28 6.89 -0.96
N ASP A 11 12.30 7.58 -0.47
CA ASP A 11 12.41 9.03 -0.64
C ASP A 11 12.72 9.40 -2.10
N GLY A 12 13.62 8.67 -2.76
CA GLY A 12 13.87 8.82 -4.19
C GLY A 12 12.67 8.37 -5.04
N PHE A 13 11.94 7.34 -4.62
CA PHE A 13 10.71 6.92 -5.27
C PHE A 13 9.64 8.02 -5.21
N ARG A 14 9.43 8.64 -4.04
CA ARG A 14 8.50 9.77 -3.86
C ARG A 14 8.82 10.95 -4.77
N GLY A 15 10.11 11.24 -4.96
CA GLY A 15 10.55 12.26 -5.91
C GLY A 15 10.11 11.97 -7.34
N ARG A 16 10.44 10.77 -7.85
CA ARG A 16 9.98 10.34 -9.19
C ARG A 16 8.46 10.30 -9.30
N TRP A 17 7.78 9.90 -8.22
CA TRP A 17 6.31 9.85 -8.20
C TRP A 17 5.73 11.23 -8.34
N ALA A 18 6.35 12.22 -7.69
CA ALA A 18 5.94 13.60 -7.78
C ALA A 18 6.05 14.18 -9.20
N GLU A 19 7.04 13.75 -9.97
CA GLU A 19 7.20 14.12 -11.38
C GLU A 19 6.02 13.66 -12.25
N ARG A 20 5.36 12.55 -11.90
CA ARG A 20 4.27 11.95 -12.68
C ARG A 20 2.88 12.35 -12.19
N PHE A 21 2.69 12.43 -10.88
CA PHE A 21 1.36 12.53 -10.26
C PHE A 21 1.16 13.80 -9.42
N GLY A 22 2.17 14.67 -9.32
CA GLY A 22 2.18 15.80 -8.40
C GLY A 22 2.71 15.42 -7.02
N ALA A 23 2.91 16.39 -6.13
CA ALA A 23 3.63 16.17 -4.87
C ALA A 23 3.09 14.97 -4.07
N TRP A 24 4.01 14.15 -3.56
CA TRP A 24 3.63 13.07 -2.64
C TRP A 24 2.91 13.65 -1.42
N PRO A 25 1.71 13.14 -1.07
CA PRO A 25 0.90 13.76 -0.04
C PRO A 25 1.53 13.66 1.35
N THR A 26 1.27 14.68 2.16
CA THR A 26 1.75 14.78 3.54
C THR A 26 0.57 14.98 4.50
N ASP A 27 0.79 14.64 5.77
CA ASP A 27 -0.16 15.01 6.82
C ASP A 27 -0.07 16.50 7.17
N ALA A 28 -0.91 16.95 8.10
CA ALA A 28 -0.96 18.34 8.56
C ALA A 28 0.37 18.85 9.16
N ASN A 29 1.27 17.95 9.57
CA ASN A 29 2.59 18.29 10.11
C ASN A 29 3.70 18.19 9.05
N GLY A 30 3.34 17.99 7.77
CA GLY A 30 4.29 17.83 6.68
C GLY A 30 4.96 16.45 6.62
N LYS A 31 4.49 15.46 7.42
CA LYS A 31 5.06 14.11 7.37
C LYS A 31 4.53 13.38 6.13
N PRO A 32 5.39 12.74 5.32
CA PRO A 32 4.94 12.00 4.14
C PRO A 32 4.00 10.85 4.50
N TYR A 33 2.96 10.69 3.68
CA TYR A 33 2.09 9.51 3.74
C TYR A 33 2.90 8.22 3.55
N GLN A 34 2.39 7.14 4.12
CA GLN A 34 2.99 5.82 3.98
C GLN A 34 2.71 5.28 2.58
N GLY A 35 3.71 4.68 1.93
CA GLY A 35 3.50 3.95 0.69
C GLY A 35 2.96 2.57 1.01
N HIS A 36 1.67 2.35 0.78
CA HIS A 36 1.05 1.04 0.95
C HIS A 36 1.29 0.19 -0.29
N HIS A 37 1.79 -1.03 -0.08
CA HIS A 37 1.96 -2.01 -1.16
C HIS A 37 0.70 -2.85 -1.29
N ILE A 38 0.00 -2.75 -2.44
CA ILE A 38 -1.23 -3.51 -2.71
C ILE A 38 -0.91 -5.03 -2.73
N ARG A 39 0.17 -5.38 -3.42
CA ARG A 39 0.80 -6.70 -3.40
C ARG A 39 1.89 -6.68 -2.35
N ASP A 40 1.68 -7.46 -1.30
CA ASP A 40 2.52 -7.47 -0.11
C ASP A 40 3.99 -7.81 -0.38
N LEU A 41 4.89 -7.06 0.27
CA LEU A 41 6.34 -7.20 0.10
C LEU A 41 6.87 -8.55 0.59
N SER A 42 6.22 -9.15 1.59
CA SER A 42 6.62 -10.46 2.14
C SER A 42 6.29 -11.61 1.20
N HIS A 43 5.43 -11.37 0.20
CA HIS A 43 4.96 -12.36 -0.76
C HIS A 43 5.42 -12.06 -2.19
N GLY A 44 6.56 -11.38 -2.34
CA GLY A 44 7.17 -11.10 -3.65
C GLY A 44 6.64 -9.83 -4.33
N GLY A 45 5.86 -9.01 -3.64
CA GLY A 45 5.47 -7.67 -4.11
C GLY A 45 6.69 -6.83 -4.47
N ASN A 46 6.68 -6.22 -5.65
CA ASN A 46 7.77 -5.36 -6.09
C ASN A 46 7.71 -4.03 -5.32
N PRO A 47 8.78 -3.65 -4.59
CA PRO A 47 8.78 -2.47 -3.73
C PRO A 47 8.78 -1.13 -4.48
N THR A 48 8.91 -1.13 -5.81
CA THR A 48 8.94 0.10 -6.64
C THR A 48 8.03 0.03 -7.86
N ASP A 49 7.17 -0.97 -7.92
CA ASP A 49 6.19 -1.02 -9.00
C ASP A 49 5.17 0.11 -8.81
N TRP A 50 5.03 0.93 -9.86
CA TRP A 50 4.18 2.10 -9.89
C TRP A 50 2.72 1.78 -9.64
N ASP A 51 2.27 0.63 -10.14
CA ASP A 51 0.90 0.15 -10.00
C ASP A 51 0.72 -0.69 -8.72
N ASN A 52 1.72 -0.67 -7.83
CA ASN A 52 1.72 -1.41 -6.58
C ASN A 52 1.76 -0.51 -5.35
N ILE A 53 1.88 0.81 -5.50
CA ILE A 53 2.13 1.70 -4.36
C ILE A 53 1.13 2.85 -4.35
N ILE A 54 0.36 2.93 -3.28
CA ILE A 54 -0.61 4.01 -3.05
C ILE A 54 -0.25 4.75 -1.75
N PRO A 55 -0.20 6.09 -1.76
CA PRO A 55 0.00 6.85 -0.54
C PRO A 55 -1.24 6.82 0.35
N PHE A 56 -1.08 6.43 1.62
CA PHE A 56 -2.12 6.51 2.63
C PHE A 56 -1.68 7.28 3.89
N PRO A 57 -2.60 8.00 4.55
CA PRO A 57 -2.42 8.44 5.93
C PRO A 57 -1.98 7.28 6.83
N LYS A 58 -1.18 7.57 7.87
CA LYS A 58 -0.57 6.54 8.73
C LYS A 58 -1.62 5.63 9.37
N ASP A 59 -2.68 6.21 9.91
CA ASP A 59 -3.79 5.52 10.55
C ASP A 59 -4.51 4.58 9.56
N ILE A 60 -4.84 5.07 8.36
CA ILE A 60 -5.44 4.23 7.31
C ILE A 60 -4.50 3.10 6.90
N HIS A 61 -3.22 3.39 6.68
CA HIS A 61 -2.22 2.38 6.34
C HIS A 61 -2.10 1.30 7.41
N GLN A 62 -2.18 1.66 8.70
CA GLN A 62 -2.15 0.71 9.80
C GLN A 62 -3.41 -0.16 9.84
N THR A 63 -4.59 0.43 9.61
CA THR A 63 -5.84 -0.32 9.48
C THR A 63 -5.78 -1.32 8.33
N LEU A 64 -5.31 -0.90 7.15
CA LEU A 64 -5.17 -1.78 5.98
C LEU A 64 -4.25 -2.97 6.25
N ASN A 65 -3.10 -2.74 6.90
CA ASN A 65 -2.19 -3.82 7.28
C ASN A 65 -2.86 -4.84 8.23
N GLY A 66 -3.69 -4.38 9.16
CA GLY A 66 -4.44 -5.26 10.06
C GLY A 66 -5.52 -6.08 9.33
N LEU A 67 -6.22 -5.47 8.37
CA LEU A 67 -7.19 -6.16 7.53
C LEU A 67 -6.54 -7.19 6.61
N TYR A 68 -5.33 -6.93 6.12
CA TYR A 68 -4.59 -7.86 5.26
C TYR A 68 -4.32 -9.21 5.95
N ALA A 69 -4.08 -9.20 7.26
CA ALA A 69 -3.93 -10.43 8.04
C ALA A 69 -5.20 -11.30 8.00
N GLN A 70 -6.37 -10.69 7.83
CA GLN A 70 -7.65 -11.42 7.77
C GLN A 70 -7.80 -12.23 6.48
N CYS A 71 -7.20 -11.79 5.36
CA CYS A 71 -7.15 -12.56 4.12
C CYS A 71 -6.47 -13.94 4.31
N TYR A 72 -5.57 -14.06 5.29
CA TYR A 72 -4.90 -15.31 5.61
C TYR A 72 -5.51 -16.06 6.79
N ALA A 73 -6.49 -15.48 7.48
CA ALA A 73 -7.14 -16.14 8.61
C ALA A 73 -7.91 -17.40 8.17
N ASN A 74 -8.20 -17.55 6.87
CA ASN A 74 -8.97 -18.65 6.30
C ASN A 74 -10.32 -18.83 7.01
N GLN A 75 -10.97 -17.70 7.34
CA GLN A 75 -12.28 -17.63 7.97
C GLN A 75 -13.20 -16.69 7.18
N PRO A 76 -14.53 -16.90 7.22
CA PRO A 76 -15.49 -15.93 6.69
C PRO A 76 -15.29 -14.53 7.30
N PRO A 77 -15.50 -13.43 6.54
CA PRO A 77 -15.97 -13.39 5.15
C PRO A 77 -14.87 -13.58 4.09
N TRP A 78 -13.59 -13.66 4.48
CA TRP A 78 -12.44 -13.62 3.56
C TRP A 78 -12.22 -14.90 2.73
N THR A 79 -12.86 -16.00 3.13
CA THR A 79 -12.96 -17.24 2.34
C THR A 79 -14.19 -17.27 1.42
N GLY A 80 -15.06 -16.27 1.51
CA GLY A 80 -16.22 -16.14 0.65
C GLY A 80 -15.83 -15.74 -0.76
N VAL A 81 -16.52 -16.28 -1.76
CA VAL A 81 -16.43 -15.76 -3.13
C VAL A 81 -16.98 -14.33 -3.10
N GLY A 82 -16.14 -13.37 -3.50
CA GLY A 82 -16.55 -11.97 -3.61
C GLY A 82 -17.67 -11.78 -4.64
N SER A 83 -18.36 -10.62 -4.59
CA SER A 83 -19.32 -10.27 -5.63
C SER A 83 -18.64 -10.19 -6.99
N SER A 84 -19.39 -10.46 -8.07
CA SER A 84 -18.87 -10.36 -9.44
C SER A 84 -18.34 -8.97 -9.76
N TYR A 85 -18.87 -7.94 -9.09
CA TYR A 85 -18.45 -6.55 -9.21
C TYR A 85 -18.28 -5.91 -7.83
N PRO A 86 -17.07 -5.97 -7.23
CA PRO A 86 -16.84 -5.48 -5.87
C PRO A 86 -16.65 -3.96 -5.76
N TYR A 87 -16.53 -3.24 -6.89
CA TYR A 87 -16.26 -1.79 -6.93
C TYR A 87 -17.21 -1.00 -7.85
N GLY A 88 -18.35 -1.56 -8.26
CA GLY A 88 -19.34 -0.90 -9.13
C GLY A 88 -20.34 -1.90 -9.72
N GLU A 89 -21.32 -1.43 -10.50
CA GLU A 89 -22.10 -2.28 -11.43
C GLU A 89 -21.36 -2.46 -12.76
#